data_AF-A0A923J3T2-F1
#
_entry.id   AF-A0A923J3T2-F1
#
_cell.length_a   1.000
_cell.length_b   1.000
_cell.length_c   1.000
_cell.angle_alpha   90.00
_cell.angle_beta   90.00
_cell.angle_gamma   90.00
#
_symmetry.space_group_name_H-M   'P 1'
#
loop_
_entity.id
_entity.type
_entity.pdbx_description
1 polymer ?
#
loop_
_entity_poly.entity_id
_entity_poly.type
_entity_poly.pdbx_seq_one_letter_code
_entity_poly.pdbx_strand_id
1 'polypeptide(L)' 'MGEGQGVSKLKEAGIAADRVEIITTKRKARVGKMILAEAKKGNYGTVVVGRQGADRAHFFGSVSRYVTERLTNRALWLVS' A
#
# COMPACT_ATOMS: atom_id res chain seq x y z
N MET A 1 6.98 21.10 -0.66
CA MET A 1 6.45 19.76 -0.32
C MET A 1 6.39 18.98 -1.63
N GLY A 2 7.41 18.18 -1.93
CA GLY A 2 7.53 17.55 -3.25
C GLY A 2 6.43 16.52 -3.48
N GLU A 3 5.88 16.46 -4.69
CA GLU A 3 5.02 15.34 -5.08
C GLU A 3 5.80 14.03 -4.90
N GLY A 4 5.24 13.13 -4.09
CA GLY A 4 5.80 11.79 -3.99
C GLY A 4 5.72 11.12 -5.37
N GLN A 5 6.79 10.46 -5.80
CA GLN A 5 6.92 9.82 -7.12
C GLN A 5 5.74 8.88 -7.49
N GLY A 6 4.97 8.40 -6.51
CA GLY A 6 3.76 7.61 -6.73
C GLY A 6 2.59 8.39 -7.32
N VAL A 7 2.42 9.68 -6.99
CA VAL A 7 1.30 10.50 -7.45
C VAL A 7 1.39 10.76 -8.96
N SER A 8 2.59 11.08 -9.45
CA SER A 8 2.83 11.30 -10.88
C SER A 8 2.45 10.08 -11.71
N LYS A 9 2.82 8.87 -11.25
CA LYS A 9 2.43 7.62 -11.92
C LYS A 9 0.92 7.37 -11.94
N LEU A 10 0.21 7.71 -10.86
CA LEU A 10 -1.26 7.58 -10.83
C LEU A 10 -1.92 8.57 -11.79
N LYS A 11 -1.39 9.80 -11.89
CA LYS A 11 -1.85 10.81 -12.86
C LYS A 11 -1.60 10.35 -14.31
N GLU A 12 -0.41 9.84 -14.61
CA GLU A 12 -0.06 9.27 -15.91
C GLU A 12 -0.98 8.11 -16.30
N ALA A 13 -1.42 7.31 -15.33
CA ALA A 13 -2.42 6.25 -15.53
C ALA A 13 -3.87 6.76 -15.67
N GLY A 14 -4.10 8.08 -15.67
CA GLY A 14 -5.42 8.69 -15.85
C GLY A 14 -6.24 8.86 -14.57
N ILE A 15 -5.64 8.72 -13.38
CA ILE A 15 -6.32 8.96 -12.11
C ILE A 15 -6.25 10.44 -11.77
N ALA A 16 -7.41 11.09 -11.70
CA ALA A 16 -7.52 12.50 -11.35
C ALA A 16 -6.98 12.78 -9.93
N ALA A 17 -6.34 13.93 -9.76
CA ALA A 17 -5.63 14.27 -8.52
C ALA A 17 -6.56 14.39 -7.30
N ASP A 18 -7.79 14.82 -7.51
CA ASP A 18 -8.86 14.89 -6.50
C ASP A 18 -9.32 13.51 -6.00
N ARG A 19 -9.00 12.45 -6.73
CA ARG A 19 -9.21 11.05 -6.34
C ARG A 19 -8.00 10.43 -5.65
N VAL A 20 -6.94 11.19 -5.41
CA VAL A 20 -5.70 10.70 -4.77
C VAL A 20 -5.50 11.41 -3.44
N GLU A 21 -5.64 10.66 -2.35
CA GLU A 21 -5.27 11.10 -1.00
C GLU A 21 -3.90 10.54 -0.61
N ILE A 22 -3.02 11.39 -0.09
CA ILE A 22 -1.69 10.98 0.40
C ILE A 22 -1.67 11.02 1.92
N ILE A 23 -1.57 9.84 2.53
CA ILE A 23 -1.47 9.70 3.98
C ILE A 23 -0.01 9.46 4.36
N THR A 24 0.64 10.44 4.98
CA THR A 24 1.98 10.29 5.56
C THR A 24 1.88 10.16 7.07
N THR A 25 2.38 9.06 7.63
CA THR A 25 2.37 8.80 9.07
C THR A 25 3.74 8.41 9.57
N LYS A 26 4.07 8.84 10.80
CA LYS A 26 5.23 8.31 11.52
C LYS A 26 5.03 6.82 11.78
N ARG A 27 6.12 6.05 11.75
CA ARG A 27 6.09 4.61 12.05
C ARG A 27 5.77 4.40 13.53
N LYS A 28 4.53 4.02 13.82
CA LYS A 28 4.04 3.70 15.18
C LYS A 28 4.01 2.20 15.47
N ALA A 29 4.09 1.37 14.43
CA ALA A 29 4.08 -0.10 14.52
C ALA A 29 4.80 -0.73 13.32
N ARG A 30 4.71 -2.05 13.17
CA ARG A 30 5.11 -2.75 11.94
C ARG A 30 4.30 -2.21 10.75
N VAL A 31 4.96 -1.94 9.62
CA VAL A 31 4.34 -1.35 8.42
C VAL A 31 3.10 -2.14 7.97
N GLY A 32 3.19 -3.47 7.92
CA GLY A 32 2.03 -4.32 7.58
C GLY A 32 0.84 -4.14 8.52
N LYS A 33 1.07 -3.98 9.84
CA LYS A 33 0.00 -3.72 10.81
C LYS A 33 -0.65 -2.35 10.57
N MET A 34 0.14 -1.34 10.20
CA MET A 34 -0.38 -0.02 9.88
C MET A 34 -1.23 -0.02 8.60
N ILE A 35 -0.82 -0.77 7.58
CA ILE A 35 -1.61 -0.96 6.34
C ILE A 35 -2.97 -1.60 6.65
N LEU A 36 -2.99 -2.69 7.44
CA LEU A 36 -4.24 -3.36 7.82
C LEU A 36 -5.16 -2.43 8.63
N ALA A 37 -4.59 -1.64 9.54
CA ALA A 37 -5.35 -0.69 10.34
C ALA A 37 -5.97 0.41 9.47
N GLU A 38 -5.22 0.97 8.52
CA GLU A 38 -5.76 2.01 7.62
C GLU A 38 -6.79 1.43 6.66
N ALA A 39 -6.56 0.22 6.10
CA ALA A 39 -7.53 -0.47 5.26
C ALA A 39 -8.86 -0.77 5.97
N LYS A 40 -8.80 -1.03 7.28
CA LYS A 40 -10.00 -1.17 8.11
C LYS A 40 -10.65 0.19 8.38
N LYS A 41 -9.86 1.18 8.80
CA LYS A 41 -10.33 2.52 9.17
C LYS A 41 -10.99 3.27 8.00
N GLY A 42 -10.37 3.26 6.83
CA GLY A 42 -10.89 3.89 5.61
C GLY A 42 -11.92 3.03 4.87
N ASN A 43 -12.24 1.84 5.39
CA ASN A 43 -13.12 0.86 4.74
C ASN A 43 -12.74 0.57 3.27
N TYR A 44 -11.44 0.49 2.98
CA TYR A 44 -10.97 0.22 1.62
C TYR A 44 -11.24 -1.23 1.23
N GLY A 45 -11.93 -1.43 0.10
CA GLY A 45 -12.25 -2.76 -0.44
C GLY A 45 -11.07 -3.48 -1.08
N THR A 46 -10.05 -2.73 -1.51
CA THR A 46 -8.86 -3.26 -2.19
C THR A 46 -7.59 -2.68 -1.58
N VAL A 47 -6.60 -3.55 -1.38
CA VAL A 47 -5.24 -3.17 -0.98
C VAL A 47 -4.28 -3.62 -2.07
N VAL A 48 -3.43 -2.73 -2.55
CA VAL A 48 -2.39 -3.04 -3.54
C VAL A 48 -1.03 -2.90 -2.89
N VAL A 49 -0.19 -3.93 -2.96
CA VAL A 49 1.18 -3.90 -2.45
C VAL A 49 2.15 -4.53 -3.44
N GLY A 50 3.38 -4.01 -3.50
CA GLY A 50 4.46 -4.69 -4.22
C GLY A 50 4.72 -6.07 -3.62
N ARG A 51 5.01 -7.07 -4.44
CA ARG A 51 5.40 -8.41 -3.99
C ARG A 51 6.74 -8.38 -3.26
N GLN A 52 7.65 -7.51 -3.71
CA GLN A 52 8.98 -7.29 -3.14
C GLN A 52 9.14 -5.81 -2.73
N GLY A 53 9.93 -5.59 -1.68
CA GLY A 53 10.29 -4.24 -1.22
C GLY A 53 11.69 -3.83 -1.69
N ALA A 54 12.23 -2.78 -1.08
CA ALA A 54 13.55 -2.24 -1.39
C ALA A 54 14.68 -3.31 -1.37
N ASP A 55 14.58 -4.27 -0.45
CA ASP A 55 15.59 -5.34 -0.27
C ASP A 55 15.47 -6.49 -1.29
N ARG A 56 14.56 -6.39 -2.29
CA ARG A 56 14.37 -7.37 -3.39
C ARG A 56 14.35 -8.84 -2.95
N ALA A 57 13.68 -9.14 -1.83
CA ALA A 57 13.58 -10.49 -1.29
C ALA A 57 13.11 -11.50 -2.35
N HIS A 58 13.69 -12.71 -2.39
CA HIS A 58 13.50 -13.68 -3.47
C HIS A 58 12.02 -14.07 -3.75
N PHE A 59 11.13 -13.97 -2.75
CA PHE A 59 9.72 -14.35 -2.89
C PHE A 59 8.73 -13.26 -2.46
N PHE A 60 8.61 -13.00 -1.15
CA PHE A 60 7.72 -12.00 -0.56
C PHE A 60 8.49 -11.06 0.37
N GLY A 61 8.30 -9.75 0.20
CA GLY A 61 8.75 -8.77 1.18
C GLY A 61 8.06 -8.97 2.55
N SER A 62 8.70 -8.55 3.63
CA SER A 62 8.18 -8.71 5.00
C SER A 62 6.81 -8.04 5.19
N VAL A 63 6.57 -6.91 4.52
CA VAL A 63 5.29 -6.20 4.52
C VAL A 63 4.24 -6.98 3.74
N SER A 64 4.57 -7.38 2.50
CA SER A 64 3.68 -8.09 1.60
C SER A 64 3.21 -9.41 2.23
N ARG A 65 4.14 -10.20 2.79
CA ARG A 65 3.82 -11.41 3.55
C ARG A 65 2.87 -11.14 4.72
N TYR A 66 3.16 -10.12 5.53
CA TYR A 66 2.34 -9.79 6.69
C TYR A 66 0.89 -9.42 6.31
N VAL A 67 0.73 -8.67 5.23
CA VAL A 67 -0.59 -8.25 4.72
C VAL A 67 -1.32 -9.44 4.10
N THR A 68 -0.65 -10.26 3.27
CA THR A 68 -1.24 -11.47 2.68
C THR A 68 -1.78 -12.44 3.72
N GLU A 69 -1.05 -12.66 4.81
CA GLU A 69 -1.47 -13.59 5.86
C GLU A 69 -2.64 -13.09 6.72
N ARG A 70 -3.00 -11.79 6.68
CA ARG A 70 -3.89 -11.16 7.68
C ARG A 70 -4.98 -10.26 7.11
N LEU A 71 -4.94 -9.93 5.83
CA LEU A 71 -5.99 -9.15 5.20
C LEU A 71 -7.25 -10.01 5.05
N THR A 72 -8.39 -9.51 5.53
CA THR A 72 -9.67 -10.21 5.45
C THR A 72 -10.77 -9.30 4.88
N ASN A 73 -11.76 -9.92 4.25
CA ASN A 73 -12.95 -9.27 3.65
C ASN A 73 -12.63 -8.14 2.64
N ARG A 74 -11.48 -8.23 1.97
CA ARG A 74 -10.92 -7.24 1.03
C ARG A 74 -10.13 -7.95 -0.05
N ALA A 75 -10.04 -7.36 -1.24
CA ALA A 75 -9.14 -7.83 -2.28
C ALA A 75 -7.69 -7.40 -1.97
N LEU A 76 -6.74 -8.31 -2.15
CA LEU A 76 -5.31 -8.01 -2.11
C LEU A 76 -4.71 -8.20 -3.50
N TRP A 77 -4.10 -7.16 -4.05
CA TRP A 77 -3.35 -7.24 -5.31
C TRP A 77 -1.86 -7.18 -5.02
N LEU A 78 -1.15 -8.22 -5.45
CA LEU A 78 0.31 -8.31 -5.38
C LEU A 78 0.89 -8.00 -6.76
N VAL A 79 1.65 -6.92 -6.85
CA VAL A 79 2.25 -6.44 -8.12
C VAL A 79 3.77 -6.56 -8.09
N SER A 80 4.41 -6.87 -9.22
CA SER A 80 5.88 -6.98 -9.36
C SER A 80 6.41 -6.00 -10.38
#